data_AF-A0A1G6P995-F1
#
_entry.id   AF-A0A1G6P995-F1
#
_cell.length_a   1.000
_cell.length_b   1.000
_cell.length_c   1.000
_cell.angle_alpha   90.00
_cell.angle_beta   90.00
_cell.angle_gamma   90.00
#
_symmetry.space_group_name_H-M   'P 1'
#
loop_
_entity.id
_entity.type
_entity.pdbx_description
1 polymer ?
#
loop_
_entity_poly.entity_id
_entity_poly.type
_entity_poly.pdbx_seq_one_letter_code
_entity_poly.pdbx_strand_id
1 'polypeptide(L)'
;EMSRYELIAKLISRKTAETCINEGLSLQYAKSNLGISDFTRYAKYNETEKNLIMRCFEDFGNQAAEHLFIKEGIGNIGTEEIKKALVDHINRTNETPVIIVDYAQIVAAADSRSTDKQNMDKNIVELKRISRDFNTPVIAISSFNRDNYTEPVSMKAFKESGAIEYTSDVLIGLQYYGMSYIKGEKEAARLERIRELYENNKRYAAEGKSVRIHLRVLKNRSGRKDDTGFNYYPMFNLYV
;
A
#
# COMPACT_ATOMS: atom_id res chain seq x y z
N GLU A 1 3.88 8.39 -9.48
CA GLU A 1 4.81 7.89 -8.45
C GLU A 1 4.78 8.86 -7.28
N MET A 2 4.71 8.37 -6.05
CA MET A 2 4.66 9.24 -4.87
C MET A 2 6.07 9.67 -4.47
N SER A 3 6.24 10.94 -4.11
CA SER A 3 7.53 11.44 -3.62
C SER A 3 7.79 11.04 -2.16
N ARG A 4 9.06 11.12 -1.74
CA ARG A 4 9.55 10.95 -0.37
C ARG A 4 8.84 11.91 0.58
N TYR A 5 8.68 13.17 0.17
CA TYR A 5 7.95 14.16 0.95
C TYR A 5 6.49 13.77 1.15
N GLU A 6 5.84 13.26 0.09
CA GLU A 6 4.46 12.79 0.17
C GLU A 6 4.32 11.54 1.05
N LEU A 7 5.26 10.60 0.96
CA LEU A 7 5.31 9.41 1.83
C LEU A 7 5.45 9.80 3.30
N ILE A 8 6.41 10.69 3.62
CA ILE A 8 6.61 11.18 4.99
C ILE A 8 5.36 11.93 5.47
N ALA A 9 4.78 12.82 4.66
CA ALA A 9 3.58 13.56 5.05
C ALA A 9 2.38 12.63 5.31
N LYS A 10 2.21 11.55 4.53
CA LYS A 10 1.18 10.52 4.80
C LYS A 10 1.47 9.73 6.08
N LEU A 11 2.73 9.42 6.38
CA LEU A 11 3.12 8.74 7.61
C LEU A 11 2.82 9.61 8.85
N ILE A 12 3.20 10.89 8.82
CA ILE A 12 2.90 11.82 9.90
C ILE A 12 1.38 12.00 10.05
N SER A 13 0.65 12.19 8.95
CA SER A 13 -0.82 12.24 8.95
C SER A 13 -1.44 11.04 9.65
N ARG A 14 -1.01 9.81 9.29
CA ARG A 14 -1.44 8.58 9.94
C ARG A 14 -1.12 8.58 11.43
N LYS A 15 0.11 8.93 11.81
CA LYS A 15 0.57 8.93 13.21
C LYS A 15 -0.20 9.93 14.07
N THR A 16 -0.57 11.09 13.52
CA THR A 16 -1.43 12.05 14.25
C THR A 16 -2.81 11.45 14.54
N ALA A 17 -3.42 10.74 13.59
CA ALA A 17 -4.71 10.10 13.78
C ALA A 17 -4.65 8.90 14.75
N GLU A 18 -3.63 8.06 14.61
CA GLU A 18 -3.37 6.93 15.51
C GLU A 18 -3.17 7.40 16.95
N THR A 19 -2.38 8.45 17.15
CA THR A 19 -2.15 9.06 18.46
C THR A 19 -3.43 9.60 19.06
N CYS A 20 -4.27 10.29 18.25
CA CYS A 20 -5.58 10.75 18.73
C CYS A 20 -6.47 9.59 19.18
N ILE A 21 -6.51 8.48 18.44
CA ILE A 21 -7.30 7.30 18.80
C ILE A 21 -6.78 6.67 20.09
N ASN A 22 -5.46 6.48 20.20
CA ASN A 22 -4.84 5.82 21.35
C ASN A 22 -4.96 6.65 22.64
N GLU A 23 -4.89 7.97 22.54
CA GLU A 23 -4.98 8.89 23.69
C GLU A 23 -6.42 9.36 23.98
N GLY A 24 -7.42 8.91 23.20
CA GLY A 24 -8.82 9.33 23.35
C GLY A 24 -9.07 10.81 23.01
N LEU A 25 -8.19 11.42 22.21
CA LEU A 25 -8.34 12.80 21.73
C LEU A 25 -9.32 12.87 20.55
N SER A 26 -9.89 14.06 20.32
CA SER A 26 -10.74 14.28 19.16
C SER A 26 -9.94 14.15 17.85
N LEU A 27 -10.46 13.38 16.90
CA LEU A 27 -9.88 13.23 15.55
C LEU A 27 -9.76 14.55 14.77
N GLN A 28 -10.44 15.61 15.20
CA GLN A 28 -10.28 16.96 14.62
C GLN A 28 -8.85 17.52 14.73
N TYR A 29 -8.10 17.06 15.73
CA TYR A 29 -6.71 17.47 15.93
C TYR A 29 -5.75 16.77 14.96
N ALA A 30 -6.12 15.59 14.47
CA ALA A 30 -5.34 14.88 13.45
C ALA A 30 -5.39 15.64 12.12
N LYS A 31 -4.29 15.59 11.36
CA LYS A 31 -4.18 16.33 10.09
C LYS A 31 -4.03 15.38 8.93
N SER A 32 -4.77 15.69 7.86
CA SER A 32 -4.64 14.98 6.59
C SER A 32 -3.28 15.24 5.94
N ASN A 33 -2.93 14.45 4.93
CA ASN A 33 -1.67 14.60 4.19
C ASN A 33 -1.44 16.04 3.71
N LEU A 34 -2.48 16.66 3.12
CA LEU A 34 -2.43 18.05 2.67
C LEU A 34 -2.27 19.04 3.83
N GLY A 35 -2.85 18.74 4.99
CA GLY A 35 -2.69 19.56 6.20
C GLY A 35 -1.26 19.53 6.75
N ILE A 36 -0.56 18.41 6.60
CA ILE A 36 0.85 18.28 6.99
C ILE A 36 1.77 18.98 5.98
N SER A 37 1.49 18.86 4.68
CA SER A 37 2.37 19.40 3.63
C SER A 37 2.21 20.90 3.38
N ASP A 38 1.06 21.50 3.72
CA ASP A 38 0.74 22.89 3.42
C ASP A 38 1.11 23.84 4.58
N PHE A 39 2.23 24.55 4.42
CA PHE A 39 2.73 25.52 5.40
C PHE A 39 1.72 26.64 5.73
N THR A 40 0.89 27.05 4.77
CA THR A 40 -0.09 28.14 5.01
C THR A 40 -1.19 27.73 5.99
N ARG A 41 -1.52 26.43 6.03
CA ARG A 41 -2.48 25.87 7.00
C ARG A 41 -1.84 25.72 8.36
N TYR A 42 -0.57 25.32 8.41
CA TYR A 42 0.17 25.15 9.67
C TYR A 42 0.16 26.42 10.53
N ALA A 43 0.28 27.60 9.91
CA ALA A 43 0.23 28.88 10.62
C ALA A 43 -1.09 29.07 11.41
N LYS A 44 -2.21 28.57 10.87
CA LYS A 44 -3.57 28.71 11.43
C LYS A 44 -3.92 27.66 12.49
N TYR A 45 -3.06 26.65 12.68
CA TYR A 45 -3.31 25.59 13.65
C TYR A 45 -3.15 26.09 15.09
N ASN A 46 -3.97 25.53 15.98
CA ASN A 46 -3.89 25.79 17.41
C ASN A 46 -2.65 25.10 18.01
N GLU A 47 -2.32 25.43 19.26
CA GLU A 47 -1.14 24.90 19.93
C GLU A 47 -1.19 23.38 20.10
N THR A 48 -2.36 22.82 20.42
CA THR A 48 -2.54 21.36 20.55
C THR A 48 -2.22 20.63 19.24
N GLU A 49 -2.70 21.15 18.11
CA GLU A 49 -2.44 20.59 16.78
C GLU A 49 -0.97 20.69 16.41
N LYS A 50 -0.33 21.84 16.66
CA LYS A 50 1.10 22.05 16.39
C LYS A 50 1.96 21.10 17.24
N ASN A 51 1.66 20.99 18.52
CA ASN A 51 2.37 20.10 19.44
C ASN A 51 2.20 18.62 19.03
N LEU A 52 1.00 18.22 18.60
CA LEU A 52 0.75 16.86 18.12
C LEU A 52 1.59 16.55 16.87
N ILE A 53 1.64 17.46 15.89
CA ILE A 53 2.43 17.29 14.67
C ILE A 53 3.91 17.19 15.02
N MET A 54 4.43 18.10 15.84
CA MET A 54 5.83 18.12 16.26
C MET A 54 6.22 16.83 16.97
N ARG A 55 5.42 16.38 17.94
CA ARG A 55 5.63 15.10 18.62
C ARG A 55 5.66 13.93 17.64
N CYS A 56 4.69 13.85 16.72
CA CYS A 56 4.66 12.78 15.72
C CYS A 56 5.88 12.81 14.80
N PHE A 57 6.39 14.00 14.47
CA PHE A 57 7.58 14.18 13.65
C PHE A 57 8.85 13.77 14.38
N GLU A 58 9.01 14.18 15.64
CA GLU A 58 10.11 13.75 16.51
C GLU A 58 10.10 12.24 16.71
N ASP A 59 8.96 11.65 17.02
CA ASP A 59 8.83 10.21 17.18
C ASP A 59 9.16 9.46 15.87
N PHE A 60 8.78 10.02 14.71
CA PHE A 60 9.15 9.45 13.42
C PHE A 60 10.66 9.52 13.19
N GLY A 61 11.28 10.67 13.47
CA GLY A 61 12.72 10.89 13.37
C GLY A 61 13.51 9.92 14.23
N ASN A 62 13.08 9.72 15.48
CA ASN A 62 13.78 8.90 16.46
C ASN A 62 13.59 7.39 16.26
N GLN A 63 12.50 6.94 15.65
CA GLN A 63 12.15 5.50 15.61
C GLN A 63 12.18 4.88 14.21
N ALA A 64 11.81 5.63 13.17
CA ALA A 64 11.54 5.07 11.86
C ALA A 64 12.41 5.65 10.75
N ALA A 65 12.83 6.91 10.87
CA ALA A 65 13.55 7.60 9.81
C ALA A 65 14.91 6.93 9.49
N GLU A 66 15.63 6.44 10.49
CA GLU A 66 16.94 5.79 10.31
C GLU A 66 16.87 4.49 9.53
N HIS A 67 15.73 3.79 9.60
CA HIS A 67 15.51 2.51 8.92
C HIS A 67 14.77 2.64 7.58
N LEU A 68 14.41 3.86 7.16
CA LEU A 68 13.63 4.10 5.95
C LEU A 68 14.50 4.62 4.81
N PHE A 69 14.73 3.75 3.82
CA PHE A 69 15.51 4.07 2.62
C PHE A 69 14.60 4.16 1.39
N ILE A 70 14.43 5.36 0.84
CA ILE A 70 13.56 5.61 -0.32
C ILE A 70 14.41 5.93 -1.56
N LYS A 71 14.23 5.10 -2.60
CA LYS A 71 14.77 5.31 -3.95
C LYS A 71 13.59 5.64 -4.88
N GLU A 72 13.63 6.82 -5.47
CA GLU A 72 12.61 7.30 -6.42
C GLU A 72 13.19 7.18 -7.83
N GLY A 73 12.39 6.75 -8.80
CA GLY A 73 12.87 6.64 -10.17
C GLY A 73 11.75 6.44 -11.18
N ILE A 74 11.61 7.41 -12.08
CA ILE A 74 10.60 7.39 -13.14
C ILE A 74 11.07 6.44 -14.25
N GLY A 75 10.66 5.17 -14.17
CA GLY A 75 10.84 4.17 -15.23
C GLY A 75 12.28 3.74 -15.50
N ASN A 76 13.24 4.11 -14.65
CA ASN A 76 14.66 3.79 -14.77
C ASN A 76 15.18 2.82 -13.69
N ILE A 77 14.34 2.43 -12.73
CA ILE A 77 14.70 1.46 -11.70
C ILE A 77 14.22 0.07 -12.15
N GLY A 78 15.16 -0.76 -12.59
CA GLY A 78 14.96 -2.17 -12.87
C GLY A 78 15.37 -3.05 -11.68
N THR A 79 15.30 -4.36 -11.90
CA THR A 79 15.66 -5.35 -10.88
C THR A 79 17.15 -5.36 -10.55
N GLU A 80 18.01 -4.99 -11.50
CA GLU A 80 19.45 -4.83 -11.26
C GLU A 80 19.77 -3.62 -10.38
N GLU A 81 19.09 -2.49 -10.58
CA GLU A 81 19.23 -1.32 -9.71
C GLU A 81 18.75 -1.62 -8.28
N ILE A 82 17.64 -2.36 -8.14
CA ILE A 82 17.15 -2.84 -6.84
C ILE A 82 18.19 -3.73 -6.17
N LYS A 83 18.76 -4.69 -6.90
CA LYS A 83 19.81 -5.58 -6.40
C LYS A 83 21.06 -4.81 -5.98
N LYS A 84 21.49 -3.84 -6.76
CA LYS A 84 22.64 -2.98 -6.43
C LYS A 84 22.37 -2.17 -5.15
N ALA A 85 21.19 -1.56 -5.05
CA ALA A 85 20.80 -0.81 -3.86
C ALA A 85 20.74 -1.69 -2.60
N LEU A 86 20.27 -2.94 -2.73
CA LEU A 86 20.26 -3.92 -1.66
C LEU A 86 21.68 -4.27 -1.20
N VAL A 87 22.58 -4.60 -2.14
CA VAL A 87 23.98 -4.94 -1.82
C VAL A 87 24.68 -3.75 -1.15
N ASP A 88 24.50 -2.55 -1.70
CA ASP A 88 25.06 -1.33 -1.12
C ASP A 88 24.52 -1.07 0.30
N HIS A 89 23.25 -1.36 0.56
CA HIS A 89 22.65 -1.25 1.89
C HIS A 89 23.29 -2.26 2.86
N ILE A 90 23.28 -3.56 2.51
CA ILE A 90 23.85 -4.62 3.36
C ILE A 90 25.32 -4.32 3.68
N ASN A 91 26.11 -3.87 2.71
CA ASN A 91 27.51 -3.55 2.93
C ASN A 91 27.74 -2.37 3.88
N ARG A 92 26.78 -1.42 3.95
CA ARG A 92 26.88 -0.21 4.78
C ARG A 92 26.31 -0.41 6.18
N THR A 93 25.21 -1.15 6.30
CA THR A 93 24.47 -1.31 7.56
C THR A 93 24.77 -2.65 8.23
N ASN A 94 25.27 -3.64 7.48
CA ASN A 94 25.36 -5.03 7.88
C ASN A 94 24.00 -5.66 8.25
N GLU A 95 22.90 -5.08 7.75
CA GLU A 95 21.53 -5.51 7.97
C GLU A 95 20.85 -5.91 6.66
N THR A 96 19.96 -6.91 6.73
CA THR A 96 19.13 -7.33 5.58
C THR A 96 17.78 -6.59 5.63
N PRO A 97 17.48 -5.72 4.66
CA PRO A 97 16.27 -4.93 4.69
C PRO A 97 15.05 -5.73 4.20
N VAL A 98 13.85 -5.16 4.38
CA VAL A 98 12.65 -5.54 3.63
C VAL A 98 12.53 -4.64 2.42
N ILE A 99 12.30 -5.22 1.24
CA ILE A 99 12.16 -4.45 -0.01
C ILE A 99 10.68 -4.26 -0.31
N ILE A 100 10.26 -3.02 -0.53
CA ILE A 100 8.91 -2.66 -1.00
C ILE A 100 9.03 -2.03 -2.39
N VAL A 101 8.30 -2.58 -3.37
CA VAL A 101 8.26 -2.09 -4.75
C VAL A 101 6.87 -1.51 -5.03
N ASP A 102 6.80 -0.20 -5.22
CA ASP A 102 5.58 0.55 -5.54
C ASP A 102 5.70 1.22 -6.93
N TYR A 103 5.17 0.67 -8.01
CA TYR A 103 4.46 -0.61 -8.15
C TYR A 103 5.08 -1.47 -9.25
N ALA A 104 4.87 -2.79 -9.19
CA ALA A 104 5.55 -3.81 -9.98
C ALA A 104 5.50 -3.56 -11.50
N GLN A 105 4.41 -2.99 -12.01
CA GLN A 105 4.25 -2.69 -13.43
C GLN A 105 5.11 -1.51 -13.93
N ILE A 106 5.67 -0.65 -13.06
CA ILE A 106 6.58 0.46 -13.47
C ILE A 106 8.06 0.05 -13.40
N VAL A 107 8.38 -1.12 -12.81
CA VAL A 107 9.76 -1.61 -12.78
C VAL A 107 10.31 -1.68 -14.20
N ALA A 108 11.47 -1.05 -14.43
CA ALA A 108 12.01 -0.84 -15.76
C ALA A 108 12.10 -2.15 -16.56
N ALA A 109 11.75 -2.08 -17.83
CA ALA A 109 11.83 -3.21 -18.74
C ALA A 109 13.29 -3.61 -18.96
N ALA A 110 13.59 -4.90 -18.83
CA ALA A 110 14.92 -5.41 -19.14
C ALA A 110 15.18 -5.49 -20.66
N ASP A 111 14.13 -5.52 -21.47
CA ASP A 111 14.21 -5.52 -22.94
C ASP A 111 13.08 -4.68 -23.55
N SER A 112 13.45 -3.64 -24.29
CA SER A 112 12.51 -2.72 -24.94
C SER A 112 11.74 -3.36 -26.11
N ARG A 113 12.17 -4.54 -26.59
CA ARG A 113 11.48 -5.30 -27.64
C ARG A 113 10.46 -6.29 -27.08
N SER A 114 10.51 -6.55 -25.77
CA SER A 114 9.57 -7.45 -25.09
C SER A 114 8.25 -6.73 -24.80
N THR A 115 7.15 -7.47 -24.80
CA THR A 115 5.84 -6.92 -24.40
C THR A 115 5.84 -6.54 -22.91
N ASP A 116 4.98 -5.60 -22.51
CA ASP A 116 4.84 -5.18 -21.10
C ASP A 116 4.57 -6.38 -20.17
N LYS A 117 3.77 -7.35 -20.63
CA LYS A 117 3.51 -8.60 -19.91
C LYS A 117 4.78 -9.43 -19.72
N GLN A 118 5.58 -9.62 -20.75
CA GLN A 118 6.84 -10.37 -20.66
C GLN A 118 7.84 -9.67 -19.74
N ASN A 119 7.92 -8.34 -19.81
CA ASN A 119 8.76 -7.54 -18.93
C ASN A 119 8.32 -7.66 -17.47
N MET A 120 7.01 -7.55 -17.21
CA MET A 120 6.44 -7.75 -15.89
C MET A 120 6.72 -9.15 -15.34
N ASP A 121 6.48 -10.20 -16.15
CA ASP A 121 6.72 -11.58 -15.73
C ASP A 121 8.20 -11.83 -15.40
N LYS A 122 9.12 -11.27 -16.20
CA LYS A 122 10.57 -11.32 -15.93
C LYS A 122 10.92 -10.59 -14.64
N ASN A 123 10.40 -9.37 -14.44
CA ASN A 123 10.66 -8.59 -13.23
C ASN A 123 10.21 -9.33 -11.97
N ILE A 124 9.05 -9.98 -11.98
CA ILE A 124 8.56 -10.79 -10.85
C ILE A 124 9.49 -11.98 -10.56
N VAL A 125 9.98 -12.67 -11.60
CA VAL A 125 10.94 -13.77 -11.43
C VAL A 125 12.26 -13.29 -10.85
N GLU A 126 12.82 -12.19 -11.34
CA GLU A 126 14.06 -11.63 -10.82
C GLU A 126 13.91 -11.11 -9.38
N LEU A 127 12.79 -10.48 -9.04
CA LEU A 127 12.49 -10.09 -7.65
C LEU A 127 12.47 -11.30 -6.71
N LYS A 128 11.93 -12.43 -7.17
CA LYS A 128 11.96 -13.68 -6.39
C LYS A 128 13.37 -14.25 -6.26
N ARG A 129 14.20 -14.12 -7.29
CA ARG A 129 15.62 -14.50 -7.21
C ARG A 129 16.36 -13.62 -6.20
N ILE A 130 16.18 -12.30 -6.24
CA ILE A 130 16.73 -11.36 -5.25
C ILE A 130 16.31 -11.77 -3.84
N SER A 131 15.01 -12.02 -3.63
CA SER A 131 14.50 -12.45 -2.33
C SER A 131 15.20 -13.70 -1.81
N ARG A 132 15.39 -14.71 -2.68
CA ARG A 132 16.03 -15.98 -2.32
C ARG A 132 17.54 -15.83 -2.11
N ASP A 133 18.24 -15.16 -3.01
CA ASP A 133 19.70 -15.08 -3.02
C ASP A 133 20.23 -14.26 -1.83
N PHE A 134 19.48 -13.26 -1.39
CA PHE A 134 19.85 -12.38 -0.28
C PHE A 134 19.05 -12.62 1.00
N ASN A 135 18.18 -13.65 1.01
CA ASN A 135 17.29 -13.95 2.12
C ASN A 135 16.50 -12.72 2.62
N THR A 136 16.06 -11.87 1.69
CA THR A 136 15.33 -10.62 1.97
C THR A 136 13.85 -10.79 1.60
N PRO A 137 12.90 -10.36 2.45
CA PRO A 137 11.50 -10.29 2.08
C PRO A 137 11.28 -9.20 1.01
N VAL A 138 10.58 -9.56 -0.07
CA VAL A 138 10.18 -8.62 -1.14
C VAL A 138 8.67 -8.51 -1.19
N ILE A 139 8.15 -7.31 -1.02
CA ILE A 139 6.74 -6.95 -1.14
C ILE A 139 6.58 -6.13 -2.42
N ALA A 140 5.94 -6.70 -3.43
CA ALA A 140 5.63 -6.00 -4.67
C ALA A 140 4.15 -5.60 -4.69
N ILE A 141 3.87 -4.31 -4.82
CA ILE A 141 2.52 -3.78 -4.99
C ILE A 141 2.14 -3.91 -6.46
N SER A 142 0.95 -4.42 -6.73
CA SER A 142 0.43 -4.58 -8.09
C SER A 142 -1.00 -4.11 -8.18
N SER A 143 -1.33 -3.37 -9.23
CA SER A 143 -2.71 -3.01 -9.55
C SER A 143 -3.46 -4.17 -10.22
N PHE A 144 -4.78 -4.24 -10.01
CA PHE A 144 -5.66 -5.12 -10.78
C PHE A 144 -5.87 -4.59 -12.20
N ASN A 145 -6.25 -5.47 -13.12
CA ASN A 145 -6.88 -5.03 -14.36
C ASN A 145 -8.21 -4.31 -14.04
N ARG A 146 -8.51 -3.28 -14.83
CA ARG A 146 -9.72 -2.44 -14.80
C ARG A 146 -11.01 -3.27 -14.78
N ASP A 147 -11.04 -4.41 -15.47
CA ASP A 147 -12.22 -5.28 -15.54
C ASP A 147 -12.59 -5.92 -14.19
N ASN A 148 -11.67 -5.92 -13.21
CA ASN A 148 -11.91 -6.52 -11.90
C ASN A 148 -12.33 -5.50 -10.83
N TYR A 149 -12.54 -4.23 -11.17
CA TYR A 149 -12.91 -3.22 -10.16
C TYR A 149 -14.26 -3.47 -9.50
N THR A 150 -15.20 -4.15 -10.17
CA THR A 150 -16.51 -4.51 -9.59
C THR A 150 -16.60 -5.96 -9.13
N GLU A 151 -15.53 -6.74 -9.34
CA GLU A 151 -15.48 -8.15 -8.98
C GLU A 151 -14.80 -8.35 -7.61
N PRO A 152 -15.24 -9.32 -6.80
CA PRO A 152 -14.48 -9.72 -5.62
C PRO A 152 -13.06 -10.10 -6.02
N VAL A 153 -12.11 -9.74 -5.17
CA VAL A 153 -10.72 -10.07 -5.43
C VAL A 153 -10.55 -11.59 -5.48
N SER A 154 -9.88 -12.05 -6.53
CA SER A 154 -9.66 -13.46 -6.81
C SER A 154 -8.36 -13.64 -7.60
N MET A 155 -7.88 -14.87 -7.74
CA MET A 155 -6.71 -15.18 -8.57
C MET A 155 -6.88 -14.68 -10.02
N LYS A 156 -8.12 -14.59 -10.53
CA LYS A 156 -8.40 -14.07 -11.88
C LYS A 156 -7.97 -12.62 -12.06
N ALA A 157 -8.00 -11.82 -11.01
CA ALA A 157 -7.60 -10.41 -11.06
C ALA A 157 -6.12 -10.21 -11.39
N PHE A 158 -5.30 -11.26 -11.21
CA PHE A 158 -3.86 -11.26 -11.45
C PHE A 158 -3.46 -12.04 -12.72
N LYS A 159 -4.42 -12.62 -13.45
CA LYS A 159 -4.14 -13.50 -14.61
C LYS A 159 -3.43 -12.83 -15.78
N GLU A 160 -3.42 -11.50 -15.81
CA GLU A 160 -2.67 -10.76 -16.83
C GLU A 160 -1.15 -10.90 -16.67
N SER A 161 -0.66 -11.17 -15.45
CA SER A 161 0.73 -11.56 -15.18
C SER A 161 0.76 -12.96 -14.57
N GLY A 162 1.00 -13.95 -15.42
CA GLY A 162 1.09 -15.35 -14.99
C GLY A 162 2.18 -15.56 -13.94
N ALA A 163 3.27 -14.77 -14.00
CA ALA A 163 4.36 -14.90 -13.04
C ALA A 163 3.94 -14.57 -11.60
N ILE A 164 3.02 -13.62 -11.36
CA ILE A 164 2.57 -13.29 -10.00
C ILE A 164 1.98 -14.51 -9.33
N GLU A 165 1.07 -15.22 -10.01
CA GLU A 165 0.37 -16.37 -9.45
C GLU A 165 1.33 -17.50 -9.09
N TYR A 166 2.29 -17.85 -9.96
CA TYR A 166 3.19 -18.99 -9.73
C TYR A 166 4.36 -18.66 -8.81
N THR A 167 4.92 -17.46 -8.94
CA THR A 167 6.20 -17.07 -8.30
C THR A 167 6.03 -16.57 -6.87
N SER A 168 4.93 -15.86 -6.58
CA SER A 168 4.67 -15.33 -5.22
C SER A 168 4.55 -16.47 -4.20
N ASP A 169 5.11 -16.30 -3.00
CA ASP A 169 4.85 -17.22 -1.90
C ASP A 169 3.51 -16.90 -1.22
N VAL A 170 3.21 -15.61 -1.10
CA VAL A 170 1.99 -15.07 -0.52
C VAL A 170 1.37 -14.08 -1.51
N LEU A 171 0.06 -14.20 -1.74
CA LEU A 171 -0.70 -13.27 -2.58
C LEU A 171 -1.87 -12.71 -1.77
N ILE A 172 -1.86 -11.41 -1.57
CA ILE A 172 -2.85 -10.67 -0.80
C ILE A 172 -3.62 -9.73 -1.73
N GLY A 173 -4.94 -9.75 -1.61
CA GLY A 173 -5.84 -8.83 -2.29
C GLY A 173 -6.57 -7.94 -1.29
N LEU A 174 -6.72 -6.67 -1.61
CA LEU A 174 -7.58 -5.75 -0.85
C LEU A 174 -8.85 -5.46 -1.65
N GLN A 175 -9.99 -5.52 -0.99
CA GLN A 175 -11.30 -5.15 -1.56
C GLN A 175 -12.13 -4.41 -0.50
N TYR A 176 -13.20 -3.72 -0.90
CA TYR A 176 -14.17 -3.23 0.10
C TYR A 176 -14.89 -4.40 0.76
N TYR A 177 -15.15 -4.27 2.07
CA TYR A 177 -16.00 -5.22 2.78
C TYR A 177 -17.40 -5.19 2.16
N GLY A 178 -17.96 -6.38 1.91
CA GLY A 178 -19.21 -6.52 1.17
C GLY A 178 -19.03 -6.76 -0.33
N MET A 179 -17.83 -6.68 -0.92
CA MET A 179 -17.69 -7.00 -2.35
C MET A 179 -17.92 -8.49 -2.68
N SER A 180 -17.76 -9.39 -1.71
CA SER A 180 -17.88 -10.83 -1.90
C SER A 180 -19.26 -11.27 -2.44
N TYR A 181 -19.26 -12.40 -3.15
CA TYR A 181 -20.50 -13.03 -3.61
C TYR A 181 -21.37 -13.48 -2.44
N ILE A 182 -22.67 -13.27 -2.55
CA ILE A 182 -23.68 -13.77 -1.61
C ILE A 182 -24.41 -14.94 -2.26
N LYS A 183 -24.51 -16.08 -1.56
CA LYS A 183 -25.16 -17.28 -2.08
C LYS A 183 -26.64 -16.99 -2.39
N GLY A 184 -27.06 -17.26 -3.64
CA GLY A 184 -28.45 -17.04 -4.09
C GLY A 184 -28.73 -15.63 -4.59
N GLU A 185 -27.75 -14.73 -4.56
CA GLU A 185 -27.88 -13.38 -5.12
C GLU A 185 -27.83 -13.42 -6.66
N LYS A 186 -28.81 -12.77 -7.30
CA LYS A 186 -28.82 -12.59 -8.75
C LYS A 186 -27.83 -11.52 -9.16
N GLU A 187 -27.24 -11.66 -10.35
CA GLU A 187 -26.22 -10.74 -10.85
C GLU A 187 -26.67 -9.27 -10.89
N ALA A 188 -27.90 -8.99 -11.33
CA ALA A 188 -28.44 -7.64 -11.32
C ALA A 188 -28.52 -7.01 -9.92
N ALA A 189 -28.94 -7.81 -8.92
CA ALA A 189 -29.02 -7.36 -7.52
C ALA A 189 -27.63 -7.11 -6.94
N ARG A 190 -26.66 -7.99 -7.28
CA ARG A 190 -25.26 -7.81 -6.91
C ARG A 190 -24.70 -6.50 -7.45
N LEU A 191 -24.88 -6.21 -8.74
CA LEU A 191 -24.36 -5.00 -9.37
C LEU A 191 -24.90 -3.74 -8.69
N GLU A 192 -26.19 -3.74 -8.33
CA GLU A 192 -26.80 -2.62 -7.62
C GLU A 192 -26.21 -2.45 -6.22
N ARG A 193 -26.08 -3.53 -5.46
CA ARG A 193 -25.46 -3.52 -4.13
C ARG A 193 -24.01 -3.04 -4.16
N ILE A 194 -23.24 -3.43 -5.19
CA ILE A 194 -21.86 -2.95 -5.35
C ILE A 194 -21.84 -1.44 -5.65
N ARG A 195 -22.72 -0.94 -6.51
CA ARG A 195 -22.83 0.52 -6.76
C ARG A 195 -23.16 1.28 -5.49
N GLU A 196 -24.15 0.83 -4.73
CA GLU A 196 -24.52 1.42 -3.45
C GLU A 196 -23.35 1.39 -2.46
N LEU A 197 -22.58 0.30 -2.40
CA LEU A 197 -21.37 0.20 -1.58
C LEU A 197 -20.36 1.29 -1.93
N TYR A 198 -20.07 1.51 -3.22
CA TYR A 198 -19.15 2.56 -3.66
C TYR A 198 -19.64 3.96 -3.28
N GLU A 199 -20.92 4.26 -3.50
CA GLU A 199 -21.49 5.57 -3.15
C GLU A 199 -21.50 5.81 -1.63
N ASN A 200 -21.88 4.80 -0.85
CA ASN A 200 -21.82 4.87 0.61
C ASN A 200 -20.38 5.09 1.11
N ASN A 201 -19.41 4.36 0.54
CA ASN A 201 -18.01 4.51 0.91
C ASN A 201 -17.45 5.89 0.56
N LYS A 202 -17.82 6.46 -0.60
CA LYS A 202 -17.48 7.85 -0.96
C LYS A 202 -18.06 8.84 0.04
N ARG A 203 -19.33 8.68 0.42
CA ARG A 203 -19.98 9.53 1.43
C ARG A 203 -19.30 9.42 2.79
N TYR A 204 -19.02 8.21 3.26
CA TYR A 204 -18.29 8.00 4.52
C TYR A 204 -16.90 8.62 4.50
N ALA A 205 -16.15 8.46 3.41
CA ALA A 205 -14.85 9.09 3.26
C ALA A 205 -14.92 10.63 3.31
N ALA A 206 -15.93 11.23 2.67
CA ALA A 206 -16.15 12.68 2.69
C ALA A 206 -16.55 13.19 4.09
N GLU A 207 -17.28 12.39 4.86
CA GLU A 207 -17.65 12.68 6.25
C GLU A 207 -16.51 12.38 7.25
N GLY A 208 -15.33 11.93 6.78
CA GLY A 208 -14.20 11.57 7.64
C GLY A 208 -14.38 10.26 8.41
N LYS A 209 -15.37 9.44 8.05
CA LYS A 209 -15.64 8.13 8.64
C LYS A 209 -14.78 7.04 8.01
N SER A 210 -14.61 5.94 8.73
CA SER A 210 -13.91 4.77 8.22
C SER A 210 -14.75 4.01 7.18
N VAL A 211 -14.06 3.45 6.20
CA VAL A 211 -14.58 2.48 5.23
C VAL A 211 -14.03 1.11 5.58
N ARG A 212 -14.86 0.06 5.58
CA ARG A 212 -14.37 -1.30 5.85
C ARG A 212 -13.67 -1.88 4.64
N ILE A 213 -12.43 -2.32 4.84
CA ILE A 213 -11.61 -3.05 3.88
C ILE A 213 -11.56 -4.51 4.29
N HIS A 214 -11.58 -5.39 3.31
CA HIS A 214 -11.41 -6.82 3.46
C HIS A 214 -10.10 -7.23 2.79
N LEU A 215 -9.15 -7.69 3.59
CA LEU A 215 -7.91 -8.30 3.14
C LEU A 215 -8.15 -9.78 2.91
N ARG A 216 -7.86 -10.24 1.70
CA ARG A 216 -8.00 -11.63 1.29
C ARG A 216 -6.66 -12.27 1.00
N VAL A 217 -6.39 -13.41 1.62
CA VAL A 217 -5.18 -14.19 1.36
C VAL A 217 -5.51 -15.22 0.28
N LEU A 218 -5.22 -14.88 -0.97
CA LEU A 218 -5.52 -15.73 -2.12
C LEU A 218 -4.54 -16.90 -2.24
N LYS A 219 -3.29 -16.69 -1.82
CA LYS A 219 -2.22 -17.68 -1.78
C LYS A 219 -1.39 -17.51 -0.52
N ASN A 220 -1.04 -18.64 0.10
CA ASN A 220 -0.04 -18.73 1.15
C ASN A 220 0.65 -20.09 1.02
N ARG A 221 1.91 -20.11 0.58
CA ARG A 221 2.65 -21.35 0.26
C ARG A 221 2.91 -22.20 1.50
N SER A 222 3.09 -21.59 2.66
CA SER A 222 3.54 -22.26 3.90
C SER A 222 2.54 -22.14 5.05
N GLY A 223 1.31 -21.71 4.78
CA GLY A 223 0.35 -21.43 5.84
C GLY A 223 -1.10 -21.41 5.36
N ARG A 224 -1.99 -20.98 6.26
CA ARG A 224 -3.43 -20.89 6.00
C ARG A 224 -3.77 -19.64 5.18
N LYS A 225 -4.93 -19.71 4.55
CA LYS A 225 -5.54 -18.61 3.79
C LYS A 225 -6.67 -18.05 4.64
N ASP A 226 -6.31 -17.20 5.59
CA ASP A 226 -7.26 -16.53 6.46
C ASP A 226 -7.46 -15.10 5.97
N ASP A 227 -8.72 -14.70 5.78
CA ASP A 227 -9.09 -13.34 5.40
C ASP A 227 -9.37 -12.52 6.66
N THR A 228 -9.14 -11.20 6.61
CA THR A 228 -9.39 -10.29 7.76
C THR A 228 -9.95 -8.95 7.30
N GLY A 229 -10.64 -8.26 8.20
CA GLY A 229 -11.25 -6.96 7.93
C GLY A 229 -10.62 -5.84 8.76
N PHE A 230 -10.43 -4.68 8.13
CA PHE A 230 -9.91 -3.47 8.76
C PHE A 230 -10.86 -2.30 8.54
N ASN A 231 -10.87 -1.35 9.47
CA ASN A 231 -11.42 -0.02 9.26
C ASN A 231 -10.33 0.86 8.65
N TYR A 232 -10.59 1.38 7.45
CA TYR A 232 -9.70 2.30 6.76
C TYR A 232 -10.24 3.73 6.86
N TYR A 233 -9.50 4.65 7.44
CA TYR A 233 -9.81 6.08 7.48
C TYR A 233 -9.11 6.79 6.32
N PRO A 234 -9.79 7.08 5.19
CA PRO A 234 -9.13 7.53 3.98
C PRO A 234 -8.47 8.91 4.13
N MET A 235 -9.04 9.77 4.98
CA MET A 235 -8.51 11.10 5.27
C MET A 235 -7.09 11.07 5.85
N PHE A 236 -6.76 10.03 6.62
CA PHE A 236 -5.50 9.88 7.34
C PHE A 236 -4.63 8.74 6.81
N ASN A 237 -5.07 8.00 5.79
CA ASN A 237 -4.41 6.79 5.29
C ASN A 237 -4.14 5.75 6.40
N LEU A 238 -5.05 5.63 7.36
CA LEU A 238 -4.93 4.80 8.56
C LEU A 238 -5.78 3.54 8.44
N TYR A 239 -5.20 2.37 8.72
CA TYR A 239 -5.90 1.10 8.83
C TYR A 239 -5.90 0.67 10.30
N VAL A 240 -7.07 0.30 10.84
CA VAL A 240 -7.29 -0.15 12.23
C VAL A 240 -8.05 -1.47 12.25
#